data_AF-A0A1D2W617-F1
#
_entry.id   AF-A0A1D2W617-F1
#
_cell.length_a   1.000
_cell.length_b   1.000
_cell.length_c   1.000
_cell.angle_alpha   90.00
_cell.angle_beta   90.00
_cell.angle_gamma   90.00
#
_symmetry.space_group_name_H-M   'P 1'
#
loop_
_entity.id
_entity.type
_entity.pdbx_description
1 polymer ?
#
loop_
_entity_poly.entity_id
_entity_poly.type
_entity_poly.pdbx_seq_one_letter_code
_entity_poly.pdbx_strand_id
1 'polypeptide(L)'
;MAKSNAEKVKEAEEALARKYEEEVLNRKAKAGLHTDACTTPLKMAKGHMRRKPLIKRAICQKCGKIFKTNRNTKFCFKCEKMK
;
A
#
# COMPACT_ATOMS: atom_id res chain seq x y z
N MET A 1 2.43 44.01 38.41
CA MET A 1 3.83 43.59 38.22
C MET A 1 4.10 43.54 36.72
N ALA A 2 4.80 44.53 36.16
CA ALA A 2 5.15 44.53 34.74
C ALA A 2 6.33 43.58 34.51
N LYS A 3 6.20 42.63 33.56
CA LYS A 3 7.32 41.75 33.16
C LYS A 3 8.50 42.59 32.69
N SER A 4 9.70 42.19 33.09
CA SER A 4 10.93 42.85 32.67
C SER A 4 11.10 42.76 31.14
N ASN A 5 11.81 43.72 30.54
CA ASN A 5 12.03 43.69 29.08
C ASN A 5 12.75 42.41 28.62
N ALA A 6 13.66 41.89 29.45
CA ALA A 6 14.38 40.65 29.19
C ALA A 6 13.45 39.42 29.15
N GLU A 7 12.44 39.34 30.03
CA GLU A 7 11.45 38.26 29.99
C GLU A 7 10.58 38.31 28.74
N LYS A 8 10.22 39.51 28.28
CA LYS A 8 9.43 39.68 27.05
C LYS A 8 10.19 39.23 25.80
N VAL A 9 11.50 39.48 25.75
CA VAL A 9 12.34 39.02 24.63
C VAL A 9 12.44 37.51 24.61
N LYS A 10 12.71 36.87 25.77
CA LYS A 10 12.77 35.40 25.87
C LYS A 10 11.45 34.73 25.48
N GLU A 11 10.32 35.27 25.96
CA GLU A 11 8.99 34.74 25.62
C GLU A 11 8.68 34.89 24.12
N ALA A 12 9.16 35.96 23.47
CA ALA A 12 9.04 36.16 22.03
C ALA A 12 9.93 35.20 21.23
N GLU A 13 11.16 34.94 21.68
CA GLU A 13 12.07 33.96 21.06
C GLU A 13 11.52 32.54 21.17
N GLU A 14 11.02 32.14 22.34
CA GLU A 14 10.37 30.84 22.54
C GLU A 14 9.08 30.70 21.73
N ALA A 15 8.30 31.78 21.58
CA ALA A 15 7.13 31.78 20.69
C ALA A 15 7.53 31.67 19.22
N LEU A 16 8.63 32.30 18.79
CA LEU A 16 9.16 32.19 17.43
C LEU A 16 9.68 30.78 17.15
N ALA A 17 10.41 30.18 18.08
CA ALA A 17 10.90 28.80 17.98
C ALA A 17 9.74 27.81 17.80
N ARG A 18 8.68 27.93 18.62
CA ARG A 18 7.47 27.10 18.51
C ARG A 18 6.77 27.25 17.16
N LYS A 19 6.65 28.47 16.64
CA LYS A 19 6.07 28.72 15.31
C LYS A 19 6.88 28.03 14.20
N TYR A 20 8.20 28.08 14.30
CA TYR A 20 9.08 27.43 13.34
C TYR A 20 8.95 25.91 13.38
N GLU A 21 8.91 25.31 14.57
CA GLU A 21 8.68 23.87 14.75
C GLU A 21 7.33 23.42 14.17
N GLU A 22 6.26 24.18 14.44
CA GLU A 22 4.93 23.94 13.88
C GLU A 22 4.94 24.02 12.35
N GLU A 23 5.64 25.00 11.77
CA GLU A 23 5.76 25.13 10.32
C GLU A 23 6.52 23.94 9.70
N VAL A 24 7.60 23.47 10.35
CA VAL A 24 8.35 22.29 9.91
C VAL A 24 7.47 21.04 9.92
N LEU A 25 6.65 20.85 10.97
CA LEU A 25 5.69 19.75 11.04
C LEU A 25 4.64 19.86 9.93
N ASN A 26 4.10 21.05 9.69
CA ASN A 26 3.13 21.31 8.62
C ASN A 26 3.71 21.03 7.23
N ARG A 27 4.96 21.41 6.98
CA ARG A 27 5.67 21.11 5.71
C ARG A 27 5.84 19.60 5.52
N LYS A 28 6.24 18.87 6.57
CA LYS A 28 6.34 17.40 6.54
C LYS A 28 4.98 16.74 6.28
N ALA A 29 3.92 17.20 6.93
CA ALA A 29 2.57 16.68 6.74
C ALA A 29 2.08 16.88 5.29
N LYS A 30 2.29 18.09 4.72
CA LYS A 30 1.96 18.39 3.32
C LYS A 30 2.74 17.50 2.33
N ALA A 31 4.04 17.30 2.58
CA ALA A 31 4.85 16.41 1.76
C ALA A 31 4.34 14.97 1.81
N GLY A 32 3.97 14.47 3.00
CA GLY A 32 3.36 13.15 3.18
C GLY A 32 2.08 12.99 2.37
N LEU A 33 1.13 13.93 2.49
CA LEU A 33 -0.12 13.93 1.73
C LEU A 33 0.10 13.89 0.21
N HIS A 34 1.07 14.66 -0.30
CA HIS A 34 1.41 14.65 -1.72
C HIS A 34 1.96 13.29 -2.17
N THR A 35 2.88 12.70 -1.39
CA THR A 35 3.41 11.37 -1.70
C THR A 35 2.36 10.27 -1.64
N ASP A 36 1.43 10.35 -0.68
CA ASP A 36 0.33 9.39 -0.56
C ASP A 36 -0.65 9.52 -1.71
N ALA A 37 -1.01 10.75 -2.12
CA ALA A 37 -1.86 11.01 -3.28
C ALA A 37 -1.25 10.48 -4.59
N CYS A 38 0.07 10.61 -4.78
CA CYS A 38 0.76 10.08 -5.95
C CYS A 38 0.84 8.54 -5.94
N THR A 39 0.95 7.90 -4.78
CA THR A 39 1.15 6.44 -4.68
C THR A 39 -0.12 5.63 -4.52
N THR A 40 -1.21 6.21 -3.99
CA THR A 40 -2.52 5.55 -3.86
C THR A 40 -3.07 4.99 -5.17
N PRO A 41 -3.14 5.72 -6.29
CA PRO A 41 -3.65 5.17 -7.55
C PRO A 41 -2.80 4.00 -8.06
N LEU A 42 -1.48 4.03 -7.87
CA LEU A 42 -0.58 2.93 -8.23
C LEU A 42 -0.82 1.67 -7.37
N LYS A 43 -1.02 1.85 -6.05
CA LYS A 43 -1.38 0.76 -5.14
C LYS A 43 -2.72 0.13 -5.51
N MET A 44 -3.73 0.95 -5.85
CA MET A 44 -5.03 0.47 -6.32
C MET A 44 -4.91 -0.27 -7.66
N ALA A 45 -4.18 0.28 -8.63
CA ALA A 45 -3.93 -0.37 -9.92
C ALA A 45 -3.25 -1.72 -9.75
N LYS A 46 -2.25 -1.83 -8.87
CA LYS A 46 -1.57 -3.10 -8.56
C LYS A 46 -2.53 -4.14 -7.94
N GLY A 47 -3.49 -3.71 -7.13
CA GLY A 47 -4.54 -4.56 -6.56
C GLY A 47 -5.55 -5.05 -7.61
N HIS A 48 -5.95 -4.19 -8.54
CA HIS A 48 -6.83 -4.56 -9.66
C HIS A 48 -6.12 -5.47 -10.67
N MET A 49 -4.83 -5.25 -10.93
CA MET A 49 -4.00 -6.10 -11.79
C MET A 49 -3.55 -7.40 -11.09
N ARG A 50 -4.37 -7.96 -10.18
CA ARG A 50 -4.15 -9.32 -9.65
C ARG A 50 -4.01 -10.27 -10.83
N ARG A 51 -2.77 -10.65 -11.11
CA ARG A 51 -2.41 -11.48 -12.27
C ARG A 51 -3.22 -12.76 -12.20
N LYS A 52 -4.02 -13.03 -13.24
CA LYS A 52 -4.66 -14.35 -13.40
C LYS A 52 -3.55 -15.40 -13.27
N PRO A 53 -3.67 -16.36 -12.35
CA PRO A 53 -2.62 -17.36 -12.17
C PRO A 53 -2.47 -18.15 -13.48
N LEU A 54 -1.22 -18.23 -13.97
CA LEU A 54 -0.88 -18.98 -15.19
C LEU A 54 -1.28 -20.46 -15.08
N ILE A 55 -1.33 -20.98 -13.85
CA ILE A 55 -1.69 -22.36 -13.58
C ILE A 55 -3.00 -22.35 -12.78
N LYS A 56 -4.06 -22.87 -13.38
CA LYS A 56 -5.39 -22.98 -12.77
C LYS A 56 -5.48 -24.31 -12.01
N ARG A 57 -6.26 -24.33 -10.93
CA ARG A 57 -6.66 -25.58 -10.28
C ARG A 57 -7.90 -26.11 -11.01
N ALA A 58 -7.83 -27.36 -11.46
CA ALA A 58 -8.92 -28.06 -12.13
C ALA A 58 -9.22 -29.38 -11.41
N ILE A 59 -10.47 -29.83 -11.50
CA ILE A 59 -10.93 -31.10 -10.92
C ILE A 59 -11.16 -32.07 -12.06
N CYS A 60 -10.57 -33.26 -11.99
CA CYS A 60 -10.77 -34.29 -12.98
C CYS A 60 -12.20 -34.84 -12.89
N GLN A 61 -12.96 -34.79 -13.98
CA GLN A 61 -14.33 -35.32 -14.01
C GLN A 61 -14.39 -36.85 -13.86
N LYS A 62 -13.32 -37.58 -14.22
CA LYS A 62 -13.30 -39.06 -14.16
C LYS A 62 -12.91 -39.61 -12.79
N CYS A 63 -11.95 -38.98 -12.10
CA CYS A 63 -11.38 -39.51 -10.85
C CYS A 63 -11.46 -38.55 -9.66
N GLY A 64 -12.08 -37.38 -9.82
CA GLY A 64 -12.23 -36.38 -8.75
C GLY A 64 -10.92 -35.70 -8.31
N LYS A 65 -9.77 -36.10 -8.86
CA LYS A 65 -8.47 -35.55 -8.45
C LYS A 65 -8.36 -34.07 -8.78
N ILE A 66 -7.96 -33.26 -7.79
CA ILE A 66 -7.58 -31.86 -7.99
C ILE A 66 -6.16 -31.82 -8.54
N PHE A 67 -5.96 -31.14 -9.67
CA PHE A 67 -4.65 -30.97 -10.28
C PHE A 67 -4.46 -29.54 -10.77
N LYS A 68 -3.19 -29.17 -10.92
CA LYS A 68 -2.77 -27.86 -11.41
C LYS A 68 -2.45 -28.01 -12.90
N THR A 69 -3.08 -27.22 -13.77
CA THR A 69 -2.82 -27.25 -15.21
C THR A 69 -2.98 -25.87 -15.82
N ASN A 70 -2.19 -25.60 -16.85
CA ASN A 70 -2.40 -24.45 -17.75
C ASN A 70 -3.24 -24.85 -18.98
N ARG A 71 -3.50 -26.15 -19.18
CA ARG A 71 -4.32 -26.63 -20.30
C ARG A 71 -5.79 -26.47 -19.99
N ASN A 72 -6.59 -26.31 -21.04
CA ASN A 72 -8.06 -26.37 -20.96
C ASN A 72 -8.53 -27.83 -21.03
N THR A 73 -8.26 -28.63 -19.99
CA THR A 73 -8.67 -30.05 -19.94
C THR A 73 -9.50 -30.36 -18.71
N LYS A 74 -10.51 -31.22 -18.90
CA LYS A 74 -11.43 -31.70 -17.85
C LYS A 74 -10.93 -32.96 -17.14
N PHE A 75 -9.83 -33.54 -17.62
CA PHE A 75 -9.28 -34.80 -17.14
C PHE A 75 -7.85 -34.61 -16.65
N CYS A 76 -7.47 -35.38 -15.63
CA CYS A 76 -6.08 -35.42 -15.20
C CYS A 76 -5.23 -36.20 -16.21
N PHE A 77 -3.91 -35.94 -16.19
CA PHE A 77 -2.93 -36.58 -17.05
C PHE A 77 -3.01 -38.12 -17.07
N LYS A 78 -3.31 -38.74 -15.93
CA LYS A 78 -3.46 -40.20 -15.85
C LYS A 78 -4.68 -40.67 -16.63
N CYS A 79 -5.81 -39.97 -16.50
CA CYS A 79 -7.05 -40.31 -17.21
C CYS A 79 -6.96 -40.01 -18.71
N GLU A 80 -6.18 -39.00 -19.11
CA GLU A 80 -5.90 -38.72 -20.53
C GLU A 80 -4.99 -39.79 -21.15
N LYS A 81 -3.99 -40.28 -20.42
CA LYS A 81 -3.06 -41.32 -20.90
C LYS A 81 -3.70 -42.72 -20.99
N MET A 82 -4.83 -42.93 -20.32
CA MET A 82 -5.60 -44.19 -20.36
C MET A 82 -6.69 -44.19 -21.45
N LYS A 83 -6.72 -43.18 -22.33
CA LYS A 83 -7.43 -43.28 -23.62
C LYS A 83 -6.60 -44.09 -24.59
#